data_AF-A0A6B3SP26-F1
#
_entry.id   AF-A0A6B3SP26-F1
#
_cell.length_a   1.000
_cell.length_b   1.000
_cell.length_c   1.000
_cell.angle_alpha   90.00
_cell.angle_beta   90.00
_cell.angle_gamma   90.00
#
_symmetry.space_group_name_H-M   'P 1'
#
loop_
_entity.id
_entity.type
_entity.pdbx_description
1 polymer ?
#
loop_
_entity_poly.entity_id
_entity_poly.type
_entity_poly.pdbx_seq_one_letter_code
_entity_poly.pdbx_strand_id
1 'polypeptide(L)'
;MKHLTACILLTAGLFGGAAIAADTAPAAAPAKKAAKKPVHKKEAHVHEEKAPEMAGMQAVDYHCELGNKVTLYHAPDDDQKISIHWKKQMHELTRVGTSTGANRFENPKDGLVWIGIPAKGMLLDSKKGQQLANECKNAEQSAPKVSESKGEGNTPK
;
A
#
# COMPACT_ATOMS: atom_id res chain seq x y z
N MET A 1 6.59 36.34 40.38
CA MET A 1 7.00 35.09 41.06
C MET A 1 7.12 33.99 40.01
N LYS A 2 8.16 33.17 39.88
CA LYS A 2 9.56 33.21 40.32
C LYS A 2 10.24 32.00 39.61
N HIS A 3 11.25 32.25 38.74
CA HIS A 3 12.25 31.34 38.12
C HIS A 3 11.72 30.26 37.12
N LEU A 4 12.10 30.14 35.84
CA LEU A 4 13.35 30.30 35.05
C LEU A 4 14.56 29.50 35.60
N THR A 5 14.85 28.35 34.99
CA THR A 5 16.07 27.53 35.14
C THR A 5 16.46 27.10 33.70
N ALA A 6 17.36 27.80 33.00
CA ALA A 6 18.82 27.88 33.11
C ALA A 6 19.56 26.71 32.40
N CYS A 7 20.31 27.10 31.37
CA CYS A 7 21.24 26.33 30.54
C CYS A 7 22.35 25.64 31.34
N ILE A 8 22.81 24.46 30.87
CA ILE A 8 24.17 23.99 31.11
C ILE A 8 24.79 23.54 29.77
N LEU A 9 25.97 24.11 29.52
CA LEU A 9 26.82 24.00 28.35
C LEU A 9 27.82 22.84 28.46
N LEU A 10 28.34 22.45 27.28
CA LEU A 10 29.72 22.00 26.99
C LEU A 10 30.25 20.70 27.61
N THR A 11 30.50 19.70 26.75
CA THR A 11 31.79 19.00 26.75
C THR A 11 32.28 18.79 25.31
N ALA A 12 33.41 19.42 25.00
CA ALA A 12 34.24 19.15 23.85
C ALA A 12 35.28 18.08 24.24
N GLY A 13 35.54 17.13 23.35
CA GLY A 13 36.58 16.12 23.51
C GLY A 13 37.19 15.76 22.15
N LEU A 14 38.20 16.52 21.73
CA LEU A 14 39.18 16.13 20.71
C LEU A 14 40.26 15.30 21.41
N PHE A 15 40.52 14.08 20.92
CA PHE A 15 41.85 13.48 20.98
C PHE A 15 42.12 12.73 19.69
N GLY A 16 43.21 13.12 19.03
CA GLY A 16 43.70 12.54 17.78
C GLY A 16 44.56 11.29 18.01
N GLY A 17 44.75 10.55 16.93
CA GLY A 17 45.68 9.43 16.82
C GLY A 17 46.06 9.25 15.35
N ALA A 18 47.36 9.15 15.12
CA ALA A 18 48.09 9.47 13.91
C ALA A 18 47.93 8.48 12.74
N ALA A 19 48.20 8.99 11.54
CA ALA A 19 48.44 8.26 10.31
C ALA A 19 49.65 7.32 10.41
N ILE A 20 49.51 6.11 9.87
CA ILE A 20 50.63 5.34 9.31
C ILE A 20 50.43 5.25 7.80
N ALA A 21 51.48 5.60 7.08
CA ALA A 21 51.63 5.45 5.64
C ALA A 21 52.71 4.39 5.35
N ALA A 22 52.78 3.99 4.08
CA ALA A 22 53.72 3.07 3.42
C ALA A 22 53.24 1.60 3.35
N ASP A 23 52.62 1.14 2.24
CA ASP A 23 53.10 0.97 0.85
C ASP A 23 53.70 -0.43 0.62
N THR A 24 52.94 -1.27 -0.10
CA THR A 24 53.45 -2.37 -0.95
C THR A 24 52.33 -2.77 -1.90
N ALA A 25 52.49 -2.39 -3.16
CA ALA A 25 51.97 -3.08 -4.34
C ALA A 25 53.20 -3.44 -5.22
N PRO A 26 53.11 -4.15 -6.36
CA PRO A 26 51.95 -4.74 -7.05
C PRO A 26 52.21 -6.16 -7.65
N ALA A 27 51.17 -6.88 -8.09
CA ALA A 27 51.25 -7.72 -9.29
C ALA A 27 49.87 -8.18 -9.81
N ALA A 28 49.68 -7.95 -11.12
CA ALA A 28 48.76 -8.58 -12.06
C ALA A 28 47.26 -8.17 -12.09
N ALA A 29 46.95 -7.28 -13.05
CA ALA A 29 45.68 -7.20 -13.78
C ALA A 29 45.78 -8.08 -15.06
N PRO A 30 44.77 -8.22 -15.96
CA PRO A 30 43.40 -7.69 -15.97
C PRO A 30 42.30 -8.70 -16.44
N ALA A 31 41.06 -8.19 -16.55
CA ALA A 31 40.05 -8.47 -17.59
C ALA A 31 38.77 -9.25 -17.23
N LYS A 32 37.68 -8.47 -17.21
CA LYS A 32 36.37 -8.71 -17.85
C LYS A 32 35.47 -9.80 -17.24
N LYS A 33 34.36 -9.36 -16.65
CA LYS A 33 33.03 -9.51 -17.29
C LYS A 33 31.99 -8.63 -16.63
N ALA A 34 31.40 -7.75 -17.44
CA ALA A 34 30.10 -7.18 -17.19
C ALA A 34 29.05 -8.29 -17.10
N ALA A 35 28.14 -8.19 -16.13
CA ALA A 35 26.81 -8.78 -16.23
C ALA A 35 25.82 -7.95 -15.42
N LYS A 36 25.13 -7.08 -16.14
CA LYS A 36 23.85 -6.51 -15.69
C LYS A 36 22.78 -7.61 -15.76
N LYS A 37 21.91 -7.62 -14.74
CA LYS A 37 20.53 -8.17 -14.70
C LYS A 37 20.39 -9.71 -14.80
N PRO A 38 19.25 -10.31 -14.37
CA PRO A 38 17.97 -9.70 -13.98
C PRO A 38 17.34 -10.21 -12.66
N VAL A 39 16.45 -9.38 -12.11
CA VAL A 39 15.10 -9.73 -11.61
C VAL A 39 14.87 -11.21 -11.26
N HIS A 40 14.83 -11.52 -9.96
CA HIS A 40 13.98 -12.61 -9.47
C HIS A 40 12.58 -12.06 -9.25
N LYS A 41 11.75 -12.28 -10.27
CA LYS A 41 10.30 -12.34 -10.21
C LYS A 41 9.97 -13.82 -10.23
N LYS A 42 9.54 -14.32 -9.08
CA LYS A 42 8.90 -15.61 -8.77
C LYS A 42 8.81 -15.61 -7.23
N GLU A 43 7.71 -15.87 -6.56
CA GLU A 43 6.42 -16.48 -6.87
C GLU A 43 5.35 -15.68 -6.09
N ALA A 44 4.14 -15.46 -6.58
CA ALA A 44 3.05 -16.44 -6.47
C ALA A 44 3.08 -17.25 -5.15
N HIS A 45 3.28 -16.58 -4.01
CA HIS A 45 2.83 -17.14 -2.74
C HIS A 45 1.31 -16.96 -2.69
N VAL A 46 0.64 -17.98 -3.20
CA VAL A 46 -0.57 -18.52 -2.57
C VAL A 46 -0.32 -18.52 -1.07
N HIS A 47 -0.89 -17.56 -0.36
CA HIS A 47 -1.07 -17.68 1.09
C HIS A 47 -2.38 -18.44 1.28
N GLU A 48 -2.36 -19.72 0.89
CA GLU A 48 -3.21 -20.70 1.53
C GLU A 48 -2.52 -21.05 2.85
N GLU A 49 -2.68 -20.17 3.84
CA GLU A 49 -2.60 -20.55 5.23
C GLU A 49 -3.69 -19.78 5.99
N LYS A 50 -4.87 -20.43 6.04
CA LYS A 50 -5.92 -20.32 7.05
C LYS A 50 -6.58 -18.95 7.28
N ALA A 51 -7.73 -18.75 6.63
CA ALA A 51 -8.85 -18.05 7.26
C ALA A 51 -10.18 -18.75 6.90
N PRO A 52 -10.75 -19.60 7.77
CA PRO A 52 -12.06 -20.20 7.55
C PRO A 52 -13.22 -19.18 7.70
N GLU A 53 -12.94 -17.89 7.84
CA GLU A 53 -13.97 -16.87 8.14
C GLU A 53 -14.63 -16.29 6.88
N MET A 54 -14.03 -16.46 5.70
CA MET A 54 -14.49 -15.84 4.44
C MET A 54 -14.78 -16.86 3.33
N ALA A 55 -15.09 -18.11 3.70
CA ALA A 55 -15.41 -19.15 2.73
C ALA A 55 -16.62 -18.74 1.88
N GLY A 56 -16.39 -18.54 0.58
CA GLY A 56 -17.41 -18.11 -0.39
C GLY A 56 -17.39 -16.62 -0.75
N MET A 57 -16.58 -15.79 -0.10
CA MET A 57 -16.42 -14.38 -0.50
C MET A 57 -15.31 -14.20 -1.54
N GLN A 58 -15.54 -13.27 -2.46
CA GLN A 58 -14.59 -12.93 -3.52
C GLN A 58 -13.55 -11.97 -2.98
N ALA A 59 -12.32 -12.46 -2.81
CA ALA A 59 -11.17 -11.67 -2.37
C ALA A 59 -10.57 -10.87 -3.54
N VAL A 60 -10.34 -9.58 -3.32
CA VAL A 60 -9.69 -8.67 -4.26
C VAL A 60 -8.54 -7.98 -3.54
N ASP A 61 -7.32 -8.29 -3.94
CA ASP A 61 -6.11 -7.70 -3.40
C ASP A 61 -5.78 -6.37 -4.08
N TYR A 62 -5.57 -5.34 -3.27
CA TYR A 62 -5.14 -4.02 -3.67
C TYR A 62 -3.73 -3.72 -3.16
N HIS A 63 -2.90 -3.28 -4.08
CA HIS A 63 -1.57 -2.76 -3.81
C HIS A 63 -1.63 -1.24 -3.86
N CYS A 64 -1.29 -0.62 -2.74
CA CYS A 64 -1.39 0.82 -2.56
C CYS A 64 -0.02 1.47 -2.56
N GLU A 65 0.00 2.80 -2.60
CA GLU A 65 1.20 3.59 -2.44
C GLU A 65 1.88 3.33 -1.07
N LEU A 66 3.18 3.63 -0.99
CA LEU A 66 4.01 3.47 0.21
C LEU A 66 4.08 2.02 0.74
N GLY A 67 3.75 1.03 -0.11
CA GLY A 67 3.82 -0.40 0.22
C GLY A 67 2.64 -0.91 1.05
N ASN A 68 1.58 -0.14 1.20
CA ASN A 68 0.37 -0.59 1.88
C ASN A 68 -0.35 -1.67 1.06
N LYS A 69 -0.99 -2.63 1.74
CA LYS A 69 -1.81 -3.67 1.14
C LYS A 69 -3.18 -3.70 1.81
N VAL A 70 -4.20 -3.85 0.98
CA VAL A 70 -5.61 -3.92 1.39
C VAL A 70 -6.24 -5.08 0.64
N THR A 71 -6.94 -5.96 1.33
CA THR A 71 -7.74 -7.01 0.68
C THR A 71 -9.20 -6.75 0.95
N LEU A 72 -10.01 -6.64 -0.09
CA LEU A 72 -11.47 -6.56 0.02
C LEU A 72 -12.08 -7.93 -0.20
N TYR A 73 -13.10 -8.25 0.56
CA TYR A 73 -13.91 -9.44 0.37
C TYR A 73 -15.34 -9.00 0.10
N HIS A 74 -15.88 -9.48 -1.02
CA HIS A 74 -17.25 -9.22 -1.44
C HIS A 74 -18.08 -10.49 -1.28
N ALA A 75 -19.25 -10.37 -0.66
CA ALA A 75 -20.21 -11.44 -0.66
C ALA A 75 -20.87 -11.53 -2.05
N PRO A 76 -21.11 -12.73 -2.59
CA PRO A 76 -21.75 -12.89 -3.91
C PRO A 76 -23.21 -12.42 -3.91
N ASP A 77 -23.85 -12.39 -2.75
CA ASP A 77 -25.28 -12.06 -2.58
C ASP A 77 -25.53 -10.66 -2.01
N ASP A 78 -24.47 -9.92 -1.61
CA ASP A 78 -24.61 -8.62 -0.95
C ASP A 78 -23.55 -7.61 -1.42
N ASP A 79 -24.00 -6.62 -2.19
CA ASP A 79 -23.19 -5.47 -2.62
C ASP A 79 -23.24 -4.29 -1.63
N GLN A 80 -24.04 -4.40 -0.56
CA GLN A 80 -24.19 -3.33 0.44
C GLN A 80 -23.12 -3.43 1.53
N LYS A 81 -22.43 -4.55 1.65
CA LYS A 81 -21.39 -4.76 2.66
C LYS A 81 -20.15 -5.36 2.05
N ILE A 82 -19.01 -4.93 2.56
CA ILE A 82 -17.72 -5.50 2.22
C ILE A 82 -16.94 -5.74 3.50
N SER A 83 -16.10 -6.78 3.51
CA SER A 83 -15.11 -6.93 4.56
C SER A 83 -13.76 -6.49 4.02
N ILE A 84 -13.09 -5.57 4.72
CA ILE A 84 -11.75 -5.11 4.40
C ILE A 84 -10.75 -5.70 5.39
N HIS A 85 -9.69 -6.30 4.87
CA HIS A 85 -8.54 -6.71 5.65
C HIS A 85 -7.40 -5.70 5.47
N TRP A 86 -7.04 -5.01 6.55
CA TRP A 86 -5.98 -4.00 6.58
C TRP A 86 -5.20 -4.08 7.89
N LYS A 87 -3.87 -4.02 7.81
CA LYS A 87 -2.95 -4.11 8.97
C LYS A 87 -3.27 -5.26 9.95
N LYS A 88 -3.60 -6.44 9.42
CA LYS A 88 -3.96 -7.66 10.20
C LYS A 88 -5.30 -7.59 10.93
N GLN A 89 -6.17 -6.65 10.58
CA GLN A 89 -7.50 -6.51 11.14
C GLN A 89 -8.53 -6.64 10.02
N MET A 90 -9.65 -7.28 10.32
CA MET A 90 -10.78 -7.39 9.42
C MET A 90 -11.89 -6.46 9.91
N HIS A 91 -12.42 -5.64 9.02
CA HIS A 91 -13.50 -4.70 9.33
C HIS A 91 -14.64 -4.88 8.33
N GLU A 92 -15.88 -4.93 8.81
CA GLU A 92 -17.06 -4.85 7.96
C GLU A 92 -17.38 -3.38 7.68
N LEU A 93 -17.50 -3.00 6.41
CA LEU A 93 -17.91 -1.67 5.98
C LEU A 93 -19.23 -1.79 5.22
N THR A 94 -20.09 -0.79 5.37
CA THR A 94 -21.39 -0.73 4.71
C THR A 94 -21.40 0.36 3.65
N ARG A 95 -22.06 0.11 2.54
CA ARG A 95 -22.18 1.03 1.41
C ARG A 95 -22.97 2.26 1.85
N VAL A 96 -22.47 3.43 1.45
CA VAL A 96 -23.13 4.72 1.66
C VAL A 96 -23.41 5.31 0.29
N GLY A 97 -24.65 5.76 0.10
CA GLY A 97 -25.05 6.46 -1.12
C GLY A 97 -24.22 7.73 -1.31
N THR A 98 -23.58 7.87 -2.46
CA THR A 98 -22.85 9.09 -2.83
C THR A 98 -23.55 9.78 -3.99
N SER A 99 -23.53 11.12 -4.00
CA SER A 99 -24.11 11.92 -5.09
C SER A 99 -23.30 11.80 -6.40
N THR A 100 -22.03 11.40 -6.32
CA THR A 100 -21.11 11.28 -7.45
C THR A 100 -21.08 9.87 -8.07
N GLY A 101 -21.82 8.92 -7.51
CA GLY A 101 -21.85 7.53 -7.97
C GLY A 101 -20.59 6.72 -7.63
N ALA A 102 -19.67 7.27 -6.82
CA ALA A 102 -18.52 6.53 -6.33
C ALA A 102 -18.95 5.45 -5.32
N ASN A 103 -18.27 4.30 -5.37
CA ASN A 103 -18.48 3.22 -4.40
C ASN A 103 -17.83 3.60 -3.07
N ARG A 104 -18.60 4.17 -2.15
CA ARG A 104 -18.15 4.52 -0.80
C ARG A 104 -18.71 3.52 0.20
N PHE A 105 -17.83 2.97 1.02
CA PHE A 105 -18.19 2.09 2.12
C PHE A 105 -17.59 2.64 3.41
N GLU A 106 -18.34 2.56 4.50
CA GLU A 106 -17.97 3.17 5.77
C GLU A 106 -18.25 2.23 6.93
N ASN A 107 -17.40 2.29 7.93
CA ASN A 107 -17.65 1.72 9.24
C ASN A 107 -17.50 2.85 10.26
N PRO A 108 -18.61 3.43 10.77
CA PRO A 108 -18.54 4.53 11.72
C PRO A 108 -17.97 4.11 13.08
N LYS A 109 -18.06 2.82 13.45
CA LYS A 109 -17.53 2.29 14.72
C LYS A 109 -16.01 2.33 14.72
N ASP A 110 -15.39 1.89 13.63
CA ASP A 110 -13.93 1.88 13.49
C ASP A 110 -13.39 3.20 12.95
N GLY A 111 -14.21 3.96 12.25
CA GLY A 111 -13.82 5.19 11.57
C GLY A 111 -13.15 4.93 10.22
N LEU A 112 -13.39 3.77 9.61
CA LEU A 112 -12.80 3.42 8.31
C LEU A 112 -13.73 3.78 7.17
N VAL A 113 -13.18 4.40 6.14
CA VAL A 113 -13.91 4.76 4.91
C VAL A 113 -13.12 4.25 3.71
N TRP A 114 -13.71 3.33 2.97
CA TRP A 114 -13.19 2.86 1.70
C TRP A 114 -13.89 3.55 0.54
N ILE A 115 -13.13 4.11 -0.40
CA ILE A 115 -13.66 4.71 -1.62
C ILE A 115 -13.05 3.97 -2.81
N GLY A 116 -13.90 3.24 -3.53
CA GLY A 116 -13.57 2.57 -4.78
C GLY A 116 -13.96 3.41 -5.99
N ILE A 117 -12.98 3.67 -6.86
CA ILE A 117 -13.15 4.33 -8.16
C ILE A 117 -12.65 3.35 -9.23
N PRO A 118 -13.19 3.33 -10.47
CA PRO A 118 -12.75 2.40 -11.50
C PRO A 118 -11.24 2.40 -11.78
N ALA A 119 -10.56 3.52 -11.54
CA ALA A 119 -9.11 3.63 -11.74
C ALA A 119 -8.26 3.26 -10.51
N LYS A 120 -8.78 3.43 -9.29
CA LYS A 120 -8.04 3.29 -8.03
C LYS A 120 -8.99 3.29 -6.81
N GLY A 121 -8.52 2.77 -5.70
CA GLY A 121 -9.17 2.86 -4.39
C GLY A 121 -8.36 3.69 -3.39
N MET A 122 -8.99 4.05 -2.28
CA MET A 122 -8.32 4.70 -1.15
C MET A 122 -9.04 4.37 0.16
N LEU A 123 -8.25 4.19 1.23
CA LEU A 123 -8.71 3.95 2.59
C LEU A 123 -8.42 5.18 3.46
N LEU A 124 -9.43 5.65 4.15
CA LEU A 124 -9.42 6.85 4.99
C LEU A 124 -9.81 6.49 6.43
N ASP A 125 -9.25 7.23 7.38
CA ASP A 125 -9.70 7.32 8.76
C ASP A 125 -10.59 8.56 8.89
N SER A 126 -11.91 8.37 9.05
CA SER A 126 -12.87 9.47 9.23
C SER A 126 -12.79 10.13 10.60
N LYS A 127 -12.27 9.43 11.61
CA LYS A 127 -12.11 10.01 12.96
C LYS A 127 -10.92 10.96 13.01
N LYS A 128 -9.82 10.61 12.33
CA LYS A 128 -8.60 11.43 12.27
C LYS A 128 -8.49 12.29 11.02
N GLY A 129 -9.35 12.10 10.03
CA GLY A 129 -9.26 12.75 8.73
C GLY A 129 -7.99 12.37 7.94
N GLN A 130 -7.40 11.21 8.23
CA GLN A 130 -6.12 10.79 7.66
C GLN A 130 -6.32 9.79 6.52
N GLN A 131 -5.54 9.93 5.45
CA GLN A 131 -5.41 8.87 4.45
C GLN A 131 -4.51 7.75 4.97
N LEU A 132 -5.07 6.56 5.09
CA LEU A 132 -4.40 5.37 5.60
C LEU A 132 -3.70 4.59 4.49
N ALA A 133 -4.34 4.50 3.32
CA ALA A 133 -3.78 3.91 2.12
C ALA A 133 -4.30 4.68 0.91
N ASN A 134 -3.39 5.19 0.08
CA ASN A 134 -3.70 5.96 -1.11
C ASN A 134 -3.31 5.19 -2.38
N GLU A 135 -3.93 5.55 -3.50
CA GLU A 135 -3.66 5.00 -4.83
C GLU A 135 -3.62 3.47 -4.89
N CYS A 136 -4.60 2.83 -4.25
CA CYS A 136 -4.74 1.38 -4.24
C CYS A 136 -5.21 0.86 -5.59
N LYS A 137 -4.49 -0.09 -6.19
CA LYS A 137 -4.87 -0.74 -7.45
C LYS A 137 -4.87 -2.24 -7.29
N ASN A 138 -5.88 -2.90 -7.85
CA ASN A 138 -5.87 -4.35 -8.01
C ASN A 138 -5.12 -4.75 -9.30
N ALA A 139 -5.00 -6.05 -9.56
CA ALA A 139 -4.30 -6.56 -10.74
C ALA A 139 -4.93 -6.06 -12.06
N GLU A 140 -6.26 -6.06 -12.16
CA GLU A 140 -7.02 -5.58 -13.32
C GLU A 140 -6.79 -4.09 -13.60
N GLN A 141 -6.81 -3.25 -12.56
CA GLN A 141 -6.62 -1.80 -12.65
C GLN A 141 -5.17 -1.41 -12.93
N SER A 142 -4.22 -2.26 -12.56
CA SER A 142 -2.79 -2.06 -12.79
C SER A 142 -2.36 -2.51 -14.19
N ALA A 143 -3.17 -3.33 -14.88
CA ALA A 143 -2.90 -3.72 -16.24
C ALA A 143 -3.04 -2.51 -17.18
N PRO A 144 -2.19 -2.42 -18.23
CA PRO A 144 -2.35 -1.42 -19.27
C PRO A 144 -3.75 -1.58 -19.90
N LYS A 145 -4.53 -0.51 -19.90
CA LYS A 145 -5.91 -0.53 -20.41
C LYS A 145 -5.89 -0.86 -21.90
N VAL A 146 -6.20 -2.10 -22.27
CA VAL A 146 -6.98 -2.33 -23.48
C VAL A 146 -8.34 -1.71 -23.17
N SER A 147 -8.61 -0.60 -23.84
CA SER A 147 -9.85 0.14 -23.74
C SER A 147 -11.02 -0.78 -24.11
N GLU A 148 -11.65 -1.39 -23.12
CA GLU A 148 -13.00 -1.93 -23.26
C GLU A 148 -13.96 -0.73 -23.28
N SER A 149 -13.96 -0.02 -24.40
CA SER A 149 -15.11 0.78 -24.80
C SER A 149 -16.25 -0.21 -24.96
N LYS A 150 -17.13 -0.26 -23.96
CA LYS A 150 -18.48 -0.82 -24.10
C LYS A 150 -19.18 -0.02 -25.20
N GLY A 151 -18.99 -0.48 -26.44
CA GLY A 151 -19.66 0.03 -27.61
C GLY A 151 -21.10 -0.43 -27.66
N GLU A 152 -21.89 0.42 -28.30
CA GLU A 152 -23.13 0.13 -29.02
C GLU A 152 -24.42 -0.16 -28.25
N GLY A 153 -25.37 0.74 -28.46
CA GLY A 153 -26.79 0.58 -28.13
C GLY A 153 -27.62 1.81 -28.49
N ASN A 154 -27.29 2.49 -29.59
CA ASN A 154 -28.15 3.53 -30.17
C ASN A 154 -29.15 2.85 -31.12
N THR A 155 -30.42 2.78 -30.71
CA THR A 155 -31.51 2.27 -31.55
C THR A 155 -32.39 3.46 -31.97
N PRO A 156 -32.27 3.98 -33.20
CA PRO A 156 -33.30 4.84 -33.77
C PRO A 156 -34.41 3.99 -34.40
N LYS A 157 -35.67 4.30 -34.09
CA LYS A 157 -36.83 3.99 -34.94
C LYS A 157 -37.52 5.28 -35.30
#